data_AF-A0A2E0FE74-F1
#
_entry.id   AF-A0A2E0FE74-F1
#
_cell.length_a   1.000
_cell.length_b   1.000
_cell.length_c   1.000
_cell.angle_alpha   90.00
_cell.angle_beta   90.00
_cell.angle_gamma   90.00
#
_symmetry.space_group_name_H-M   'P 1'
#
loop_
_entity.id
_entity.type
_entity.pdbx_description
1 polymer ?
#
loop_
_entity_poly.entity_id
_entity_poly.type
_entity_poly.pdbx_seq_one_letter_code
_entity_poly.pdbx_strand_id
1 'polypeptide(L)'
;MPTYDFECEPCAYYAEIVQAFDAPSLLKCPVCEQKTLRKVFLSPPSVFVRGESTIGQIADKNYRNMGHYEKQERVQQDQAPPKMTKEQKEKRATHQKINSMTPEQKIRWIKNGD
;
A
#
# COMPACT_ATOMS: atom_id res chain seq x y z
N MET A 1 -31.82 10.93 -13.94
CA MET A 1 -30.64 10.81 -14.83
C MET A 1 -29.60 11.78 -14.32
N PRO A 2 -28.39 11.34 -13.95
CA PRO A 2 -27.37 12.21 -13.35
C PRO A 2 -26.83 13.25 -14.33
N THR A 3 -26.39 14.39 -13.81
CA THR A 3 -25.57 15.38 -14.51
C THR A 3 -24.10 15.05 -14.31
N TYR A 4 -23.31 15.21 -15.35
CA TYR A 4 -21.87 15.05 -15.30
C TYR A 4 -21.19 16.28 -15.91
N ASP A 5 -20.06 16.64 -15.32
CA ASP A 5 -19.17 17.66 -15.86
C ASP A 5 -18.34 17.09 -17.00
N PHE A 6 -18.21 17.88 -18.05
CA PHE A 6 -17.40 17.56 -19.21
C PHE A 6 -16.43 18.69 -19.51
N GLU A 7 -15.21 18.31 -19.87
CA GLU A 7 -14.15 19.23 -20.26
C GLU A 7 -13.49 18.76 -21.56
N CYS A 8 -13.22 19.71 -22.43
CA CYS A 8 -12.50 19.48 -23.67
C CYS A 8 -11.06 20.01 -23.56
N GLU A 9 -10.07 19.11 -23.58
CA GLU A 9 -8.64 19.46 -23.49
C GLU A 9 -8.19 20.53 -24.52
N PRO A 10 -8.50 20.44 -25.83
CA PRO A 10 -7.95 21.38 -26.82
C PRO A 10 -8.55 22.78 -26.80
N CYS A 11 -9.79 22.96 -26.33
CA CYS A 11 -10.47 24.27 -26.37
C CYS A 11 -10.95 24.78 -25.00
N ALA A 12 -10.63 24.06 -23.91
CA ALA A 12 -11.04 24.38 -22.54
C ALA A 12 -12.55 24.63 -22.40
N TYR A 13 -13.36 23.96 -23.23
CA TYR A 13 -14.81 24.06 -23.17
C TYR A 13 -15.34 23.20 -22.02
N TYR A 14 -16.10 23.82 -21.11
CA TYR A 14 -16.76 23.18 -19.98
C TYR A 14 -18.27 23.11 -20.22
N ALA A 15 -18.87 21.96 -19.92
CA ALA A 15 -20.32 21.80 -19.97
C ALA A 15 -20.82 20.77 -18.95
N GLU A 16 -21.98 21.05 -18.36
CA GLU A 16 -22.74 20.08 -17.58
C GLU A 16 -23.77 19.40 -18.48
N ILE A 17 -23.69 18.07 -18.60
CA ILE A 17 -24.56 17.29 -19.49
C ILE A 17 -25.30 16.22 -18.68
N VAL A 18 -26.62 16.16 -18.85
CA VAL A 18 -27.45 15.06 -18.32
C VAL A 18 -27.20 13.82 -19.15
N GLN A 19 -26.63 12.76 -18.54
CA GLN A 19 -26.27 11.53 -19.24
C GLN A 19 -26.69 10.30 -18.44
N ALA A 20 -27.13 9.25 -19.15
CA ALA A 20 -27.29 7.94 -18.55
C ALA A 20 -25.92 7.34 -18.18
N PHE A 21 -25.89 6.40 -17.24
CA PHE A 21 -24.66 5.80 -16.73
C PHE A 21 -23.97 4.88 -17.76
N ASP A 22 -24.76 4.23 -18.61
CA ASP A 22 -24.36 3.31 -19.68
C ASP A 22 -23.96 4.00 -20.99
N ALA A 23 -24.09 5.32 -21.05
CA ALA A 23 -23.79 6.11 -22.23
C ALA A 23 -22.27 6.27 -22.45
N PRO A 24 -21.83 6.55 -23.69
CA PRO A 24 -20.40 6.64 -24.02
C PRO A 24 -19.69 7.79 -23.28
N SER A 25 -18.44 7.55 -22.87
CA SER A 25 -17.63 8.51 -22.11
C SER A 25 -17.04 9.66 -22.94
N LEU A 26 -16.97 9.49 -24.26
CA LEU A 26 -16.41 10.47 -25.20
C LEU A 26 -17.50 11.05 -26.09
N LEU A 27 -17.66 12.36 -26.03
CA LEU A 27 -18.64 13.11 -26.83
C LEU A 27 -17.92 14.04 -27.81
N LYS A 28 -18.65 14.48 -28.85
CA LYS A 28 -18.17 15.51 -29.77
C LYS A 28 -18.27 16.87 -29.08
N CYS A 29 -17.18 17.64 -29.10
CA CYS A 29 -17.18 19.00 -28.59
C CYS A 29 -17.89 19.93 -29.59
N PRO A 30 -18.76 20.85 -29.13
CA PRO A 30 -19.44 21.80 -30.02
C PRO A 30 -18.52 22.91 -30.56
N VAL A 31 -17.35 23.11 -29.96
CA VAL A 31 -16.41 24.19 -30.35
C VAL A 31 -15.36 23.71 -31.35
N CYS A 32 -14.76 22.55 -31.12
CA CYS A 32 -13.70 22.02 -31.98
C CYS A 32 -14.16 20.88 -32.90
N GLU A 33 -15.42 20.44 -32.78
CA GLU A 33 -16.05 19.36 -33.56
C GLU A 33 -15.38 17.97 -33.46
N GLN A 34 -14.35 17.86 -32.63
CA GLN A 34 -13.61 16.64 -32.37
C GLN A 34 -14.22 15.85 -31.20
N LYS A 35 -13.96 14.53 -31.15
CA LYS A 35 -14.38 13.65 -30.05
C LYS A 35 -13.43 13.76 -28.85
N THR A 36 -13.24 14.96 -28.34
CA THR A 36 -12.29 15.31 -27.29
C THR A 36 -12.94 15.72 -25.97
N LEU A 37 -14.29 15.73 -25.91
CA LEU A 37 -15.03 16.07 -24.71
C LEU A 37 -15.05 14.86 -23.75
N ARG A 38 -14.41 15.00 -22.60
CA ARG A 38 -14.23 13.94 -21.58
C ARG A 38 -15.02 14.24 -20.32
N LYS A 39 -15.56 13.20 -19.70
CA LYS A 39 -16.23 13.30 -18.41
C LYS A 39 -15.21 13.57 -17.31
N VAL A 40 -15.40 14.66 -16.56
CA VAL A 40 -14.56 15.06 -15.44
C VAL A 40 -15.22 14.62 -14.14
N PHE A 41 -14.44 13.99 -13.27
CA PHE A 41 -14.86 13.67 -11.91
C PHE A 41 -14.17 14.66 -10.97
N LEU A 42 -14.89 15.68 -10.49
CA LEU A 42 -14.33 16.67 -9.56
C LEU A 42 -13.86 16.04 -8.24
N SER A 43 -14.52 14.95 -7.83
CA SER A 43 -14.13 14.16 -6.67
C SER A 43 -13.49 12.85 -7.14
N PRO A 44 -12.30 12.48 -6.61
CA PRO A 44 -11.72 11.18 -6.90
C PRO A 44 -12.67 10.07 -6.39
N PRO A 45 -13.00 9.07 -7.22
CA PRO A 45 -13.84 7.97 -6.76
C PRO A 45 -13.13 7.18 -5.67
N SER A 46 -13.85 6.80 -4.61
CA SER A 46 -13.33 5.84 -3.63
C SER A 46 -13.28 4.45 -4.27
N VAL A 47 -12.09 4.01 -4.67
CA VAL A 47 -11.88 2.68 -5.24
C VAL A 47 -11.42 1.73 -4.15
N PHE A 48 -12.11 0.61 -4.00
CA PHE A 48 -11.70 -0.48 -3.12
C PHE A 48 -11.68 -1.78 -3.93
N VAL A 49 -10.60 -2.55 -3.76
CA VAL A 49 -10.49 -3.89 -4.36
C VAL A 49 -11.34 -4.84 -3.52
N ARG A 50 -12.37 -5.43 -4.13
CA ARG A 50 -13.15 -6.50 -3.49
C ARG A 50 -12.39 -7.81 -3.59
N GLY A 51 -12.11 -8.41 -2.44
CA GLY A 51 -11.39 -9.68 -2.32
C GLY A 51 -10.08 -9.54 -1.57
N GLU A 52 -9.72 -10.59 -0.82
CA GLU A 52 -8.43 -10.70 -0.13
C GLU A 52 -7.49 -11.49 -1.04
N SER A 53 -6.56 -10.80 -1.70
CA SER A 53 -5.58 -11.46 -2.58
C SER A 53 -4.18 -11.46 -2.00
N THR A 54 -3.90 -10.59 -1.03
CA THR A 54 -2.56 -10.45 -0.43
C THR A 54 -2.47 -11.20 0.90
N ILE A 55 -1.27 -11.68 1.22
CA ILE A 55 -0.97 -12.35 2.49
C ILE A 55 -1.31 -11.44 3.68
N GLY A 56 -1.06 -10.13 3.57
CA GLY A 56 -1.42 -9.15 4.60
C GLY A 56 -2.93 -9.05 4.81
N GLN A 57 -3.73 -8.96 3.74
CA GLN A 57 -5.19 -8.90 3.86
C GLN A 57 -5.78 -10.17 4.49
N ILE A 58 -5.26 -11.35 4.14
CA ILE A 58 -5.68 -12.62 4.73
C ILE A 58 -5.30 -12.67 6.22
N ALA A 59 -4.09 -12.21 6.57
CA ALA A 59 -3.63 -12.13 7.96
C ALA A 59 -4.50 -11.16 8.79
N ASP A 60 -4.83 -10.00 8.25
CA ASP A 60 -5.71 -9.02 8.91
C ASP A 60 -7.12 -9.57 9.12
N LYS A 61 -7.68 -10.28 8.13
CA LYS A 61 -8.98 -10.92 8.27
C LYS A 61 -8.95 -12.02 9.33
N ASN A 62 -7.93 -12.87 9.31
CA ASN A 62 -7.73 -13.89 10.33
C ASN A 62 -7.60 -13.25 11.72
N TYR A 63 -6.84 -12.16 11.83
CA TYR A 63 -6.71 -11.40 13.07
C TYR A 63 -8.03 -10.82 13.55
N ARG A 64 -8.81 -10.18 12.67
CA ARG A 64 -10.13 -9.65 13.01
C ARG A 64 -11.06 -10.75 13.53
N ASN A 65 -11.04 -11.92 12.90
CA ASN A 65 -11.88 -13.07 13.22
C ASN A 65 -11.45 -13.83 14.49
N MET A 66 -10.24 -13.60 15.03
CA MET A 66 -9.79 -14.24 16.28
C MET A 66 -10.53 -13.71 17.52
N GLY A 67 -10.69 -14.60 18.51
CA GLY A 67 -11.21 -14.25 19.83
C GLY A 67 -10.27 -13.36 20.65
N HIS A 68 -10.79 -12.71 21.69
CA HIS A 68 -9.99 -11.83 22.56
C HIS A 68 -8.79 -12.55 23.20
N TYR A 69 -9.01 -13.76 23.72
CA TYR A 69 -7.95 -14.57 24.34
C TYR A 69 -6.90 -15.02 23.32
N GLU A 70 -7.31 -15.45 22.13
CA GLU A 70 -6.39 -15.85 21.05
C GLU A 70 -5.51 -14.68 20.60
N LYS A 71 -6.08 -13.47 20.48
CA LYS A 71 -5.31 -12.25 20.18
C LYS A 71 -4.27 -11.98 21.26
N GLN A 72 -4.64 -12.14 22.53
CA GLN A 72 -3.75 -11.91 23.66
C GLN A 72 -2.58 -12.92 23.68
N GLU A 73 -2.85 -14.20 23.40
CA GLU A 73 -1.82 -15.23 23.26
C GLU A 73 -0.86 -14.96 22.10
N ARG A 74 -1.37 -14.53 20.94
CA ARG A 74 -0.53 -14.18 19.78
C ARG A 74 0.40 -13.00 20.08
N VAL A 75 -0.12 -11.95 20.71
CA VAL A 75 0.71 -10.80 21.12
C VAL A 75 1.79 -11.23 22.11
N GLN A 76 1.48 -12.12 23.05
CA GLN A 76 2.49 -12.67 23.97
C GLN A 76 3.52 -13.54 23.25
N GLN A 77 3.12 -14.34 22.26
CA GLN A 77 4.04 -15.12 21.43
C GLN A 77 4.95 -14.24 20.58
N ASP A 78 4.44 -13.15 20.00
CA ASP A 78 5.22 -12.22 19.18
C ASP A 78 6.20 -11.38 20.01
N GLN A 79 5.83 -11.07 21.26
CA GLN A 79 6.73 -10.40 22.22
C GLN A 79 7.73 -11.36 22.87
N ALA A 80 7.50 -12.68 22.81
CA ALA A 80 8.43 -13.64 23.35
C ALA A 80 9.73 -13.61 22.55
N PRO A 81 10.90 -13.62 23.21
CA PRO A 81 12.16 -13.74 22.50
C PRO A 81 12.13 -15.04 21.67
N PRO A 82 12.63 -15.01 20.42
CA PRO A 82 12.63 -16.18 19.57
C PRO A 82 13.32 -17.34 20.31
N LYS A 83 12.74 -18.55 20.21
CA LYS A 83 13.36 -19.77 20.74
C LYS A 83 14.63 -20.05 19.92
N MET A 84 15.74 -19.50 20.39
CA MET A 84 17.07 -19.65 19.79
C MET A 84 17.88 -20.68 20.56
N THR A 85 18.59 -21.56 19.83
CA THR A 85 19.60 -22.45 20.43
C THR A 85 20.76 -21.63 21.02
N LYS A 86 21.57 -22.24 21.91
CA LYS A 86 22.72 -21.56 22.53
C LYS A 86 23.67 -20.96 21.49
N GLU A 87 24.01 -21.73 20.46
CA GLU A 87 24.85 -21.27 19.34
C GLU A 87 24.27 -20.06 18.60
N GLN A 88 22.95 -20.06 18.36
CA GLN A 88 22.29 -18.95 17.68
C GLN A 88 22.30 -17.66 18.54
N LYS A 89 22.19 -17.79 19.86
CA LYS A 89 22.29 -16.66 20.80
C LYS A 89 23.69 -16.06 20.79
N GLU A 90 24.72 -16.91 20.77
CA GLU A 90 26.12 -16.48 20.68
C GLU A 90 26.38 -15.74 19.37
N LYS A 91 25.95 -16.28 18.22
CA LYS A 91 26.06 -15.60 16.91
C LYS A 91 25.31 -14.26 16.86
N ARG A 92 24.14 -14.17 17.51
CA ARG A 92 23.42 -12.89 17.60
C ARG A 92 24.16 -11.88 18.45
N ALA A 93 24.76 -12.31 19.57
CA ALA A 93 25.56 -11.45 20.43
C ALA A 93 26.82 -10.95 19.73
N THR A 94 27.51 -11.81 18.96
CA THR A 94 28.66 -11.39 18.15
C THR A 94 28.24 -10.39 17.08
N HIS A 95 27.15 -10.63 16.35
CA HIS A 95 26.62 -9.67 15.37
C HIS A 95 26.22 -8.33 15.99
N GLN A 96 25.61 -8.33 17.18
CA GLN A 96 25.28 -7.11 17.92
C GLN A 96 26.54 -6.33 18.33
N LYS A 97 27.56 -7.04 18.82
CA LYS A 97 28.87 -6.46 19.16
C LYS A 97 29.56 -5.86 17.94
N ILE A 98 29.51 -6.54 16.79
CA ILE A 98 30.05 -6.01 15.53
C ILE A 98 29.29 -4.75 15.10
N ASN A 99 27.95 -4.75 15.20
CA ASN A 99 27.15 -3.59 14.81
C ASN A 99 27.40 -2.36 15.69
N SER A 100 27.67 -2.56 16.99
CA SER A 100 27.97 -1.47 17.93
C SER A 100 29.42 -0.95 17.86
N MET A 101 30.31 -1.59 17.10
CA MET A 101 31.67 -1.09 16.88
C MET A 101 31.72 0.16 16.00
N THR A 102 32.72 1.00 16.26
CA THR A 102 33.09 2.11 15.36
C THR A 102 33.61 1.60 14.02
N PRO A 103 33.58 2.42 12.94
CA PRO A 103 34.06 2.01 11.61
C PRO A 103 35.50 1.47 11.62
N GLU A 104 36.40 2.08 12.40
CA GLU A 104 37.80 1.65 12.53
C GLU A 104 37.94 0.29 13.22
N GLN A 105 37.13 0.05 14.25
CA GLN A 105 37.08 -1.23 14.96
C GLN A 105 36.54 -2.34 14.06
N LYS A 106 35.55 -2.06 13.20
CA LYS A 106 35.06 -3.01 12.19
C LYS A 106 36.16 -3.39 11.20
N ILE A 107 36.92 -2.41 10.71
CA ILE A 107 38.05 -2.65 9.79
C ILE A 107 39.12 -3.52 10.47
N ARG A 108 39.45 -3.25 11.74
CA ARG A 108 40.40 -4.06 12.52
C ARG A 108 39.92 -5.50 12.69
N TRP A 109 38.64 -5.69 12.99
CA TRP A 109 38.01 -7.01 13.13
C TRP A 109 38.06 -7.81 11.82
N ILE A 110 37.82 -7.17 10.67
CA ILE A 110 37.94 -7.81 9.35
C ILE A 110 39.39 -8.26 9.05
N LYS A 111 40.39 -7.47 9.48
CA LYS A 111 41.80 -7.74 9.17
C LYS A 111 42.42 -8.81 10.06
N ASN A 112 42.07 -8.83 11.34
CA ASN A 112 42.77 -9.66 12.33
C ASN A 112 41.94 -10.85 12.83
N GLY A 113 40.64 -10.91 12.52
CA GLY A 113 39.70 -11.75 13.26
C GLY A 113 39.49 -11.23 14.68
N ASP A 114 38.74 -12.00 15.49
CA ASP A 114 38.56 -11.72 16.92
C ASP A 114 39.90 -11.69 17.68
#